data_AF-A0A3M7NN69-F1
#
_entry.id   AF-A0A3M7NN69-F1
#
_cell.length_a   1.000
_cell.length_b   1.000
_cell.length_c   1.000
_cell.angle_alpha   90.00
_cell.angle_beta   90.00
_cell.angle_gamma   90.00
#
_symmetry.space_group_name_H-M   'P 1'
#
loop_
_entity.id
_entity.type
_entity.pdbx_description
1 polymer ?
#
loop_
_entity_poly.entity_id
_entity_poly.type
_entity_poly.pdbx_seq_one_letter_code
_entity_poly.pdbx_strand_id
1 'polypeptide(L)'
;MANATSTPLFAALGPNPTPSLPELPSYTLSLRPPLMAGIPDVWIQMAAPIIAYWVVSLFFHIIDEFDLCPQYRLHTPAEIAKRNRVTRWEVFRDVVLQQIIQTIAGLAMAVFDPPEMTGKDEYEVAAWALALRKIQAWVPPLLRLCAFDSATLSARLRQSYPTLAAIVGGGAYSRPGFAAWELHVAGFVYWVGVPLIQFTAGSIIVDTWEYFLHRAMHMNKFLYNWLHIRHHRLYVPYAFGALYNHPLEGFLLDTVGGGIGYLLTGMTVRQGMLFFTLSTIKTVDDHCGYALPWDPLQHLTSNNAAYHDIHHQSWGIKTNFSQPFFTFWDHFLGTVWKGGDVKLRYERDRAAAQRKVDADKAALQASLARSALTDSASASQQASASQQQLDRQPVAVDELRDERDLKLAAYRSPRRKSGFDAKALTDRVASSRHGRSSAILRAEH
;
A
#
# COMPACT_ATOMS: atom_id res chain seq x y z
N MET A 1 -29.44 9.14 -35.37
CA MET A 1 -30.88 9.16 -35.05
C MET A 1 -31.34 7.71 -34.94
N ALA A 2 -31.67 7.25 -33.74
CA ALA A 2 -32.31 5.96 -33.51
C ALA A 2 -33.32 6.15 -32.38
N ASN A 3 -34.60 6.27 -32.77
CA ASN A 3 -35.72 6.30 -31.83
C ASN A 3 -36.13 4.87 -31.51
N ALA A 4 -35.87 4.41 -30.29
CA ALA A 4 -36.46 3.19 -29.76
C ALA A 4 -37.71 3.57 -28.95
N THR A 5 -38.88 3.44 -29.57
CA THR A 5 -40.18 3.58 -28.92
C THR A 5 -40.55 2.28 -28.22
N SER A 6 -40.42 2.22 -26.89
CA SER A 6 -41.04 1.20 -26.05
C SER A 6 -42.39 1.71 -25.53
N THR A 7 -43.48 1.12 -26.00
CA THR A 7 -44.84 1.38 -25.51
C THR A 7 -45.03 0.80 -24.11
N PRO A 8 -45.50 1.53 -23.07
CA PRO A 8 -45.83 0.91 -21.80
C PRO A 8 -47.27 0.39 -21.82
N LEU A 9 -47.36 -0.90 -21.50
CA LEU A 9 -48.56 -1.69 -21.29
C LEU A 9 -49.26 -1.32 -19.96
N PHE A 10 -49.77 -0.10 -19.77
CA PHE A 10 -50.74 0.24 -18.71
C PHE A 10 -51.39 1.60 -19.00
N ALA A 11 -52.19 1.66 -20.07
CA ALA A 11 -53.11 2.77 -20.31
C ALA A 11 -54.52 2.34 -19.91
N ALA A 12 -54.92 2.62 -18.66
CA ALA A 12 -56.31 2.88 -18.26
C ALA A 12 -56.40 3.00 -16.72
N LEU A 13 -56.88 4.16 -16.24
CA LEU A 13 -57.95 4.33 -15.23
C LEU A 13 -57.80 5.68 -14.49
N GLY A 14 -58.70 6.63 -14.79
CA GLY A 14 -59.02 7.76 -13.90
C GLY A 14 -59.05 9.15 -14.57
N PRO A 15 -60.11 9.97 -14.35
CA PRO A 15 -60.20 11.33 -14.87
C PRO A 15 -59.48 12.28 -13.89
N ASN A 16 -58.16 12.37 -14.01
CA ASN A 16 -57.36 13.50 -13.57
C ASN A 16 -56.13 13.52 -14.49
N PRO A 17 -55.75 14.66 -15.09
CA PRO A 17 -54.52 14.71 -15.86
C PRO A 17 -53.39 14.32 -14.91
N THR A 18 -52.73 13.19 -15.16
CA THR A 18 -51.45 12.90 -14.56
C THR A 18 -50.56 14.11 -14.83
N PRO A 19 -49.97 14.75 -13.80
CA PRO A 19 -49.09 15.88 -14.04
C PRO A 19 -48.01 15.43 -15.01
N SER A 20 -47.92 16.11 -16.16
CA SER A 20 -46.94 15.78 -17.19
C SER A 20 -45.56 15.75 -16.57
N LEU A 21 -44.85 14.63 -16.73
CA LEU A 21 -43.52 14.48 -16.17
C LEU A 21 -42.57 15.56 -16.72
N PRO A 22 -41.64 16.08 -15.91
CA PRO A 22 -40.63 17.01 -16.40
C PRO A 22 -39.81 16.41 -17.55
N GLU A 23 -39.49 17.22 -18.55
CA GLU A 23 -38.61 16.83 -19.65
C GLU A 23 -37.14 16.84 -19.20
N LEU A 24 -36.34 15.95 -19.77
CA LEU A 24 -34.90 15.91 -19.52
C LEU A 24 -34.17 16.94 -20.40
N PRO A 25 -33.15 17.64 -19.89
CA PRO A 25 -32.39 18.61 -20.67
C PRO A 25 -31.62 17.92 -21.80
N SER A 26 -31.48 18.56 -22.95
CA SER A 26 -30.57 18.07 -24.01
C SER A 26 -29.11 18.14 -23.56
N TYR A 27 -28.28 17.22 -24.02
CA TYR A 27 -26.84 17.24 -23.76
C TYR A 27 -26.02 17.07 -25.05
N THR A 28 -24.77 17.50 -25.00
CA THR A 28 -23.78 17.25 -26.06
C THR A 28 -22.55 16.63 -25.43
N LEU A 29 -22.09 15.51 -25.98
CA LEU A 29 -20.88 14.85 -25.49
C LEU A 29 -19.64 15.47 -26.13
N SER A 30 -18.64 15.73 -25.30
CA SER A 30 -17.30 16.12 -25.73
C SER A 30 -16.26 15.27 -25.01
N LEU A 31 -15.06 15.16 -25.58
CA LEU A 31 -13.96 14.47 -24.92
C LEU A 31 -13.64 15.17 -23.60
N ARG A 32 -13.47 14.38 -22.54
CA ARG A 32 -13.10 14.90 -21.23
C ARG A 32 -11.69 15.49 -21.28
N PRO A 33 -11.50 16.76 -20.89
CA PRO A 33 -10.17 17.35 -20.79
C PRO A 33 -9.34 16.64 -19.73
N PRO A 34 -8.03 16.42 -19.93
CA PRO A 34 -7.18 15.77 -18.94
C PRO A 34 -7.09 16.59 -17.64
N LEU A 35 -6.87 15.91 -16.51
CA LEU A 35 -6.68 16.55 -15.19
C LEU A 35 -5.46 17.47 -15.18
N MET A 36 -4.39 17.06 -15.87
CA MET A 36 -3.18 17.85 -16.02
C MET A 36 -2.94 18.12 -17.50
N ALA A 37 -2.75 19.40 -17.84
CA ALA A 37 -2.51 19.81 -19.22
C ALA A 37 -1.31 19.04 -19.82
N GLY A 38 -1.54 18.37 -20.95
CA GLY A 38 -0.51 17.59 -21.65
C GLY A 38 -0.27 16.17 -21.11
N ILE A 39 -0.92 15.75 -20.02
CA ILE A 39 -0.76 14.41 -19.44
C ILE A 39 -2.11 13.67 -19.50
N PRO A 40 -2.25 12.63 -20.33
CA PRO A 40 -3.44 11.79 -20.33
C PRO A 40 -3.72 11.17 -18.96
N ASP A 41 -4.99 11.13 -18.54
CA ASP A 41 -5.43 10.67 -17.21
C ASP A 41 -4.96 9.24 -16.89
N VAL A 42 -4.79 8.37 -17.90
CA VAL A 42 -4.25 7.02 -17.74
C VAL A 42 -2.87 7.00 -17.10
N TRP A 43 -1.98 7.94 -17.43
CA TRP A 43 -0.63 7.99 -16.84
C TRP A 43 -0.68 8.39 -15.37
N ILE A 44 -1.61 9.27 -15.03
CA ILE A 44 -1.86 9.67 -13.64
C ILE A 44 -2.44 8.47 -12.88
N GLN A 45 -3.36 7.72 -13.48
CA GLN A 45 -3.94 6.50 -12.91
C GLN A 45 -2.87 5.44 -12.61
N MET A 46 -1.87 5.28 -13.47
CA MET A 46 -0.76 4.37 -13.23
C MET A 46 0.21 4.88 -12.16
N ALA A 47 0.50 6.18 -12.16
CA ALA A 47 1.48 6.78 -11.25
C ALA A 47 0.95 6.96 -9.82
N ALA A 48 -0.32 7.32 -9.65
CA ALA A 48 -0.93 7.64 -8.36
C ALA A 48 -0.78 6.53 -7.29
N PRO A 49 -1.14 5.26 -7.55
CA PRO A 49 -0.98 4.19 -6.56
C PRO A 49 0.50 3.95 -6.22
N ILE A 50 1.41 4.04 -7.19
CA ILE A 50 2.87 3.88 -6.96
C ILE A 50 3.40 5.00 -6.07
N ILE A 51 3.02 6.25 -6.35
CA ILE A 51 3.42 7.40 -5.53
C ILE A 51 2.87 7.24 -4.12
N ALA A 52 1.58 6.92 -3.98
CA ALA A 52 0.95 6.72 -2.68
C ALA A 52 1.59 5.58 -1.89
N TYR A 53 1.91 4.46 -2.56
CA TYR A 53 2.63 3.33 -1.97
C TYR A 53 3.91 3.79 -1.29
N TRP A 54 4.78 4.50 -2.02
CA TRP A 54 6.08 4.93 -1.50
C TRP A 54 5.95 6.05 -0.47
N VAL A 55 5.02 6.99 -0.65
CA VAL A 55 4.77 8.07 0.32
C VAL A 55 4.33 7.49 1.67
N VAL A 56 3.33 6.61 1.69
CA VAL A 56 2.81 6.01 2.92
C VAL A 56 3.84 5.04 3.52
N SER A 57 4.53 4.28 2.68
CA SER A 57 5.63 3.42 3.13
C SER A 57 6.76 4.20 3.80
N LEU A 58 7.17 5.33 3.23
CA LEU A 58 8.19 6.20 3.80
C LEU A 58 7.72 6.87 5.08
N PHE A 59 6.44 7.27 5.17
CA PHE A 59 5.86 7.79 6.39
C PHE A 59 6.00 6.80 7.56
N PHE A 60 5.59 5.55 7.38
CA PHE A 60 5.75 4.53 8.43
C PHE A 60 7.21 4.14 8.65
N HIS A 61 8.05 4.16 7.61
CA HIS A 61 9.49 3.92 7.77
C HIS A 61 10.16 5.01 8.63
N ILE A 62 9.77 6.28 8.47
CA ILE A 62 10.23 7.40 9.30
C ILE A 62 9.78 7.20 10.75
N ILE A 63 8.50 6.83 10.98
CA ILE A 63 8.01 6.52 12.34
C ILE A 63 8.86 5.42 12.98
N ASP A 64 9.21 4.40 12.22
CA ASP A 64 10.00 3.28 12.71
C ASP A 64 11.45 3.63 13.01
N GLU A 65 12.14 4.29 12.08
CA GLU A 65 13.57 4.61 12.20
C GLU A 65 13.84 5.64 13.29
N PHE A 66 12.94 6.60 13.49
CA PHE A 66 13.05 7.61 14.55
C PHE A 66 12.37 7.20 15.86
N ASP A 67 11.80 5.99 15.93
CA ASP A 67 11.10 5.46 17.12
C ASP A 67 10.04 6.43 17.68
N LEU A 68 9.21 7.02 16.80
CA LEU A 68 8.28 8.10 17.17
C LEU A 68 7.05 7.60 17.94
N CYS A 69 6.65 6.33 17.74
CA CYS A 69 5.41 5.75 18.28
C CYS A 69 5.61 4.31 18.81
N PRO A 70 6.62 4.04 19.67
CA PRO A 70 6.97 2.68 20.09
C PRO A 70 5.84 1.97 20.84
N GLN A 71 4.98 2.71 21.54
CA GLN A 71 3.85 2.17 22.30
C GLN A 71 2.76 1.54 21.41
N TYR A 72 2.72 1.87 20.13
CA TYR A 72 1.76 1.36 19.15
C TYR A 72 2.38 0.34 18.18
N ARG A 73 3.69 0.08 18.30
CA ARG A 73 4.41 -0.87 17.45
C ARG A 73 4.04 -2.31 17.84
N LEU A 74 3.72 -3.14 16.85
CA LEU A 74 3.32 -4.55 17.08
C LEU A 74 4.51 -5.42 17.50
N HIS A 75 5.65 -5.21 16.84
CA HIS A 75 6.87 -6.01 17.00
C HIS A 75 8.08 -5.16 17.34
N THR A 76 9.03 -5.71 18.08
CA THR A 76 10.28 -5.01 18.43
C THR A 76 11.27 -4.98 17.25
N PRO A 77 12.22 -4.03 17.21
CA PRO A 77 13.30 -4.03 16.22
C PRO A 77 14.12 -5.33 16.20
N ALA A 78 14.30 -5.97 17.37
CA ALA A 78 14.93 -7.28 17.48
C ALA A 78 14.17 -8.37 16.73
N GLU A 79 12.83 -8.37 16.79
CA GLU A 79 12.00 -9.30 16.03
C GLU A 79 12.11 -9.05 14.53
N ILE A 80 12.02 -7.80 14.08
CA ILE A 80 12.19 -7.41 12.66
C ILE A 80 13.53 -7.94 12.13
N ALA A 81 14.61 -7.75 12.89
CA ALA A 81 15.95 -8.14 12.49
C ALA A 81 16.20 -9.66 12.51
N LYS A 82 15.52 -10.42 13.37
CA LYS A 82 15.81 -11.85 13.60
C LYS A 82 14.78 -12.82 13.05
N ARG A 83 13.55 -12.37 12.78
CA ARG A 83 12.46 -13.24 12.32
C ARG A 83 12.25 -13.19 10.82
N ASN A 84 12.51 -12.04 10.19
CA ASN A 84 12.41 -11.90 8.73
C ASN A 84 13.52 -12.68 8.03
N ARG A 85 13.15 -13.41 6.97
CA ARG A 85 14.05 -14.28 6.18
C ARG A 85 14.41 -13.68 4.82
N VAL A 86 14.26 -12.37 4.70
CA VAL A 86 14.48 -11.60 3.48
C VAL A 86 15.13 -10.27 3.86
N THR A 87 16.04 -9.80 3.01
CA THR A 87 16.68 -8.49 3.17
C THR A 87 15.76 -7.37 2.66
N ARG A 88 15.91 -6.16 3.21
CA ARG A 88 15.17 -4.98 2.74
C ARG A 88 15.40 -4.69 1.24
N TRP A 89 16.60 -5.01 0.73
CA TRP A 89 16.92 -4.85 -0.70
C TRP A 89 16.18 -5.82 -1.61
N GLU A 90 16.08 -7.09 -1.22
CA GLU A 90 15.27 -8.07 -1.97
C GLU A 90 13.80 -7.64 -2.01
N VAL A 91 13.27 -7.16 -0.88
CA VAL A 91 11.91 -6.62 -0.82
C VAL A 91 11.74 -5.43 -1.77
N PHE A 92 12.61 -4.42 -1.68
CA PHE A 92 12.56 -3.25 -2.56
C PHE A 92 12.57 -3.64 -4.05
N ARG A 93 13.50 -4.51 -4.46
CA ARG A 93 13.61 -4.97 -5.85
C ARG A 93 12.33 -5.65 -6.33
N ASP A 94 11.77 -6.56 -5.52
CA ASP A 94 10.60 -7.33 -5.90
C ASP A 94 9.34 -6.44 -5.95
N VAL A 95 9.23 -5.44 -5.07
CA VAL A 95 8.16 -4.42 -5.11
C VAL A 95 8.25 -3.59 -6.39
N VAL A 96 9.44 -3.14 -6.80
CA VAL A 96 9.63 -2.40 -8.06
C VAL A 96 9.24 -3.26 -9.26
N LEU A 97 9.60 -4.54 -9.27
CA LEU A 97 9.18 -5.48 -10.30
C LEU A 97 7.65 -5.61 -10.34
N GLN A 98 7.00 -5.71 -9.18
CA GLN A 98 5.55 -5.79 -9.08
C GLN A 98 4.85 -4.53 -9.61
N GLN A 99 5.39 -3.35 -9.32
CA GLN A 99 4.88 -2.07 -9.85
C GLN A 99 5.04 -1.95 -11.37
N ILE A 100 6.12 -2.50 -11.95
CA ILE A 100 6.29 -2.59 -13.41
C ILE A 100 5.20 -3.49 -14.01
N ILE A 101 4.95 -4.66 -13.43
CA ILE A 101 3.91 -5.59 -13.88
C ILE A 101 2.52 -4.94 -13.80
N GLN A 102 2.21 -4.31 -12.67
CA GLN A 102 0.96 -3.57 -12.45
C GLN A 102 0.78 -2.46 -13.50
N THR A 103 1.83 -1.70 -13.79
CA THR A 103 1.79 -0.64 -14.81
C THR A 103 1.52 -1.19 -16.20
N ILE A 104 2.20 -2.27 -16.61
CA ILE A 104 1.99 -2.90 -17.91
C ILE A 104 0.56 -3.43 -18.02
N ALA A 105 0.07 -4.10 -16.98
CA ALA A 105 -1.29 -4.63 -16.94
C ALA A 105 -2.34 -3.51 -16.98
N GLY A 106 -2.14 -2.44 -16.22
CA GLY A 106 -3.04 -1.27 -16.22
C GLY A 106 -3.08 -0.56 -17.57
N LEU A 107 -1.93 -0.41 -18.24
CA LEU A 107 -1.87 0.10 -19.61
C LEU A 107 -2.59 -0.83 -20.60
N ALA A 108 -2.46 -2.15 -20.43
CA ALA A 108 -3.18 -3.12 -21.26
C ALA A 108 -4.69 -3.04 -21.05
N MET A 109 -5.16 -2.86 -19.80
CA MET A 109 -6.58 -2.64 -19.50
C MET A 109 -7.08 -1.33 -20.11
N ALA A 110 -6.31 -0.25 -20.03
CA ALA A 110 -6.70 1.06 -20.54
C ALA A 110 -6.92 1.10 -22.07
N VAL A 111 -6.37 0.14 -22.82
CA VAL A 111 -6.64 -0.01 -24.28
C VAL A 111 -8.12 -0.36 -24.54
N PHE A 112 -8.78 -1.02 -23.60
CA PHE A 112 -10.18 -1.42 -23.71
C PHE A 112 -11.15 -0.37 -23.18
N ASP A 113 -10.65 0.67 -22.50
CA ASP A 113 -11.49 1.74 -21.99
C ASP A 113 -11.91 2.67 -23.15
N PRO A 114 -13.22 2.93 -23.33
CA PRO A 114 -13.67 3.90 -24.31
C PRO A 114 -13.18 5.30 -23.92
N PRO A 115 -12.99 6.21 -24.88
CA PRO A 115 -12.63 7.59 -24.58
C PRO A 115 -13.61 8.20 -23.58
N GLU A 116 -13.09 8.79 -22.49
CA GLU A 116 -13.95 9.42 -21.49
C GLU A 116 -14.63 10.65 -22.09
N MET A 117 -15.96 10.67 -22.01
CA MET A 117 -16.79 11.79 -22.44
C MET A 117 -17.31 12.59 -21.25
N THR A 118 -17.61 13.86 -21.47
CA THR A 118 -18.28 14.76 -20.53
C THR A 118 -19.39 15.55 -21.22
N GLY A 119 -20.20 16.27 -20.44
CA GLY A 119 -21.30 17.11 -20.93
C GLY A 119 -22.70 16.54 -20.74
N LYS A 120 -22.83 15.38 -20.07
CA LYS A 120 -24.13 14.77 -19.74
C LYS A 120 -24.56 14.90 -18.27
N ASP A 121 -23.79 15.61 -17.45
CA ASP A 121 -23.97 15.62 -16.00
C ASP A 121 -25.34 16.19 -15.59
N GLU A 122 -25.77 17.29 -16.21
CA GLU A 122 -27.11 17.88 -15.96
C GLU A 122 -28.25 16.93 -16.37
N TYR A 123 -28.08 16.20 -17.47
CA TYR A 123 -29.02 15.18 -17.93
C TYR A 123 -29.11 14.03 -16.94
N GLU A 124 -27.98 13.50 -16.45
CA GLU A 124 -27.97 12.39 -15.49
C GLU A 124 -28.58 12.79 -14.14
N VAL A 125 -28.30 14.00 -13.65
CA VAL A 125 -28.95 14.55 -12.46
C VAL A 125 -30.46 14.70 -12.68
N ALA A 126 -30.89 15.23 -13.82
CA ALA A 126 -32.30 15.33 -14.17
C ALA A 126 -32.97 13.94 -14.30
N ALA A 127 -32.25 12.93 -14.79
CA ALA A 127 -32.75 11.56 -14.88
C ALA A 127 -33.02 10.96 -13.50
N TRP A 128 -32.14 11.20 -12.53
CA TRP A 128 -32.37 10.83 -11.13
C TRP A 128 -33.52 11.62 -10.50
N ALA A 129 -33.66 12.91 -10.80
CA ALA A 129 -34.79 13.71 -10.34
C ALA A 129 -36.12 13.22 -10.94
N LEU A 130 -36.10 12.76 -12.19
CA LEU A 130 -37.24 12.13 -12.84
C LEU A 130 -37.59 10.79 -12.20
N ALA A 131 -36.61 9.98 -11.83
CA ALA A 131 -36.84 8.75 -11.07
C ALA A 131 -37.51 9.08 -9.71
N LEU A 132 -37.04 10.11 -9.02
CA LEU A 132 -37.64 10.59 -7.77
C LEU A 132 -39.08 11.10 -7.96
N ARG A 133 -39.37 11.79 -9.06
CA ARG A 133 -40.74 12.21 -9.42
C ARG A 133 -41.65 11.00 -9.68
N LYS A 134 -41.15 9.98 -10.36
CA LYS A 134 -41.87 8.71 -10.57
C LYS A 134 -42.12 7.97 -9.25
N ILE A 135 -41.19 8.02 -8.30
CA ILE A 135 -41.39 7.47 -6.95
C ILE A 135 -42.48 8.23 -6.20
N GLN A 136 -42.51 9.57 -6.29
CA GLN A 136 -43.58 10.38 -5.66
C GLN A 136 -44.98 9.99 -6.17
N ALA A 137 -45.13 9.60 -7.44
CA ALA A 137 -46.40 9.15 -7.98
C ALA A 137 -47.00 7.93 -7.26
N TRP A 138 -46.19 7.16 -6.51
CA TRP A 138 -46.65 6.05 -5.67
C TRP A 138 -47.16 6.49 -4.30
N VAL A 139 -46.95 7.73 -3.87
CA VAL A 139 -47.42 8.22 -2.56
C VAL A 139 -48.94 8.18 -2.44
N PRO A 140 -49.74 8.70 -3.40
CA PRO A 140 -51.20 8.61 -3.35
C PRO A 140 -51.76 7.19 -3.23
N PRO A 141 -51.36 6.19 -4.06
CA PRO A 141 -51.86 4.83 -3.91
C PRO A 141 -51.39 4.18 -2.59
N LEU A 142 -50.17 4.45 -2.11
CA LEU A 142 -49.71 3.93 -0.83
C LEU A 142 -50.51 4.50 0.36
N LEU A 143 -50.80 5.80 0.36
CA LEU A 143 -51.65 6.42 1.38
C LEU A 143 -53.07 5.87 1.36
N ARG A 144 -53.59 5.56 0.17
CA ARG A 144 -54.92 4.93 0.02
C ARG A 144 -54.98 3.55 0.68
N LEU A 145 -53.90 2.76 0.64
CA LEU A 145 -53.83 1.46 1.34
C LEU A 145 -53.95 1.63 2.86
N CYS A 146 -53.53 2.78 3.38
CA CYS A 146 -53.64 3.14 4.79
C CYS A 146 -54.93 3.93 5.11
N ALA A 147 -55.93 3.91 4.22
CA ALA A 147 -57.19 4.65 4.34
C ALA A 147 -57.06 6.19 4.45
N PHE A 148 -55.96 6.76 3.96
CA PHE A 148 -55.78 8.22 3.89
C PHE A 148 -56.12 8.75 2.48
N ASP A 149 -56.87 9.85 2.43
CA ASP A 149 -57.09 10.60 1.20
C ASP A 149 -55.96 11.61 0.94
N SER A 150 -55.04 11.22 0.06
CA SER A 150 -53.92 12.06 -0.40
C SER A 150 -54.34 13.41 -0.98
N ALA A 151 -55.51 13.52 -1.64
CA ALA A 151 -55.95 14.76 -2.26
C ALA A 151 -56.38 15.77 -1.21
N THR A 152 -57.21 15.34 -0.24
CA THR A 152 -57.60 16.15 0.91
C THR A 152 -56.39 16.54 1.75
N LEU A 153 -55.47 15.61 2.01
CA LEU A 153 -54.26 15.89 2.79
C LEU A 153 -53.35 16.91 2.07
N SER A 154 -53.12 16.72 0.77
CA SER A 154 -52.36 17.67 -0.07
C SER A 154 -53.00 19.07 -0.03
N ALA A 155 -54.32 19.17 -0.17
CA ALA A 155 -55.03 20.45 -0.13
C ALA A 155 -54.85 21.18 1.20
N ARG A 156 -54.92 20.48 2.33
CA ARG A 156 -54.69 21.05 3.68
C ARG A 156 -53.27 21.55 3.87
N LEU A 157 -52.29 20.84 3.32
CA LEU A 157 -50.87 21.18 3.45
C LEU A 157 -50.45 22.32 2.53
N ARG A 158 -51.18 22.58 1.44
CA ARG A 158 -50.74 23.46 0.34
C ARG A 158 -50.38 24.88 0.77
N GLN A 159 -51.09 25.45 1.74
CA GLN A 159 -50.87 26.83 2.18
C GLN A 159 -49.60 26.97 3.04
N SER A 160 -49.39 26.04 3.98
CA SER A 160 -48.28 26.11 4.93
C SER A 160 -47.03 25.38 4.46
N TYR A 161 -47.19 24.32 3.67
CA TYR A 161 -46.14 23.40 3.23
C TYR A 161 -46.33 22.99 1.76
N PRO A 162 -46.15 23.91 0.79
CA PRO A 162 -46.45 23.66 -0.62
C PRO A 162 -45.63 22.50 -1.22
N THR A 163 -44.36 22.33 -0.81
CA THR A 163 -43.52 21.21 -1.26
C THR A 163 -44.04 19.87 -0.76
N LEU A 164 -44.38 19.78 0.54
CA LEU A 164 -44.92 18.56 1.12
C LEU A 164 -46.30 18.23 0.52
N ALA A 165 -47.13 19.24 0.30
CA ALA A 165 -48.40 19.08 -0.40
C ALA A 165 -48.23 18.49 -1.81
N ALA A 166 -47.22 18.92 -2.56
CA ALA A 166 -46.91 18.38 -3.88
C ALA A 166 -46.43 16.92 -3.80
N ILE A 167 -45.57 16.56 -2.83
CA ILE A 167 -45.11 15.19 -2.60
C ILE A 167 -46.30 14.27 -2.26
N VAL A 168 -47.12 14.66 -1.27
CA VAL A 168 -48.32 13.91 -0.85
C VAL A 168 -49.32 13.79 -2.01
N GLY A 169 -49.42 14.83 -2.83
CA GLY A 169 -50.24 14.86 -4.04
C GLY A 169 -49.67 14.07 -5.21
N GLY A 170 -48.60 13.29 -5.03
CA GLY A 170 -48.04 12.42 -6.08
C GLY A 170 -47.06 13.12 -7.01
N GLY A 171 -46.37 14.16 -6.55
CA GLY A 171 -45.48 14.98 -7.37
C GLY A 171 -46.22 16.01 -8.23
N ALA A 172 -47.39 16.46 -7.77
CA ALA A 172 -48.19 17.50 -8.42
C ALA A 172 -47.70 18.90 -8.01
N TYR A 173 -46.68 19.41 -8.71
CA TYR A 173 -46.14 20.75 -8.49
C TYR A 173 -46.86 21.78 -9.38
N SER A 174 -46.94 23.02 -8.89
CA SER A 174 -47.60 24.13 -9.59
C SER A 174 -46.77 24.74 -10.72
N ARG A 175 -45.46 24.47 -10.75
CA ARG A 175 -44.54 24.95 -11.79
C ARG A 175 -44.11 23.80 -12.71
N PRO A 176 -43.96 24.04 -14.02
CA PRO A 176 -43.37 23.06 -14.92
C PRO A 176 -41.90 22.80 -14.51
N GLY A 177 -41.44 21.56 -14.70
CA GLY A 177 -40.07 21.15 -14.40
C GLY A 177 -39.87 20.49 -13.04
N PHE A 178 -38.59 20.32 -12.68
CA PHE A 178 -38.17 19.75 -11.39
C PHE A 178 -38.22 20.79 -10.27
N ALA A 179 -38.63 20.36 -9.08
CA ALA A 179 -38.46 21.16 -7.89
C ALA A 179 -36.98 21.19 -7.47
N ALA A 180 -36.54 22.30 -6.87
CA ALA A 180 -35.13 22.46 -6.49
C ALA A 180 -34.63 21.34 -5.56
N TRP A 181 -35.46 20.90 -4.61
CA TRP A 181 -35.10 19.80 -3.71
C TRP A 181 -34.92 18.47 -4.45
N GLU A 182 -35.68 18.22 -5.53
CA GLU A 182 -35.54 17.01 -6.34
C GLU A 182 -34.18 17.00 -7.03
N LEU A 183 -33.76 18.14 -7.58
CA LEU A 183 -32.44 18.30 -8.21
C LEU A 183 -31.31 18.19 -7.19
N HIS A 184 -31.47 18.72 -5.97
CA HIS A 184 -30.44 18.57 -4.93
C HIS A 184 -30.29 17.11 -4.47
N VAL A 185 -31.39 16.39 -4.23
CA VAL A 185 -31.35 14.97 -3.87
C VAL A 185 -30.79 14.14 -5.01
N ALA A 186 -31.25 14.39 -6.24
CA ALA A 186 -30.73 13.71 -7.43
C ALA A 186 -29.25 14.00 -7.66
N GLY A 187 -28.82 15.24 -7.45
CA GLY A 187 -27.41 15.64 -7.49
C GLY A 187 -26.59 14.90 -6.45
N PHE A 188 -27.08 14.78 -5.21
CA PHE A 188 -26.42 13.99 -4.18
C PHE A 188 -26.32 12.50 -4.56
N VAL A 189 -27.39 11.90 -5.07
CA VAL A 189 -27.37 10.51 -5.55
C VAL A 189 -26.35 10.34 -6.67
N TYR A 190 -26.32 11.25 -7.65
CA TYR A 190 -25.42 11.17 -8.78
C TYR A 190 -23.95 11.39 -8.38
N TRP A 191 -23.64 12.46 -7.66
CA TRP A 191 -22.26 12.87 -7.34
C TRP A 191 -21.65 12.13 -6.16
N VAL A 192 -22.47 11.61 -5.23
CA VAL A 192 -21.99 10.95 -4.01
C VAL A 192 -22.49 9.52 -3.93
N GLY A 193 -23.81 9.31 -4.09
CA GLY A 193 -24.43 7.99 -3.94
C GLY A 193 -23.88 6.95 -4.92
N VAL A 194 -23.87 7.25 -6.22
CA VAL A 194 -23.39 6.35 -7.27
C VAL A 194 -21.90 6.01 -7.08
N PRO A 195 -20.97 6.98 -6.94
CA PRO A 195 -19.57 6.65 -6.66
C PRO A 195 -19.36 5.85 -5.37
N LEU A 196 -20.10 6.16 -4.30
CA LEU A 196 -20.01 5.42 -3.04
C LEU A 196 -20.45 3.96 -3.20
N ILE A 197 -21.54 3.72 -3.94
CA ILE A 197 -22.00 2.37 -4.27
C ILE A 197 -20.96 1.64 -5.12
N GLN A 198 -20.39 2.30 -6.13
CA GLN A 198 -19.34 1.72 -6.98
C GLN A 198 -18.11 1.35 -6.16
N PHE A 199 -17.59 2.24 -5.31
CA PHE A 199 -16.43 1.96 -4.46
C PHE A 199 -16.71 0.84 -3.46
N THR A 200 -17.88 0.85 -2.82
CA THR A 200 -18.25 -0.19 -1.85
C THR A 200 -18.38 -1.55 -2.53
N ALA A 201 -19.06 -1.62 -3.68
CA ALA A 201 -19.18 -2.84 -4.46
C ALA A 201 -17.81 -3.31 -4.96
N GLY A 202 -16.96 -2.37 -5.39
CA GLY A 202 -15.59 -2.64 -5.83
C GLY A 202 -14.76 -3.27 -4.72
N SER A 203 -14.78 -2.70 -3.52
CA SER A 203 -14.11 -3.25 -2.34
C SER A 203 -14.62 -4.65 -1.98
N ILE A 204 -15.94 -4.90 -2.03
CA ILE A 204 -16.50 -6.24 -1.77
C ILE A 204 -16.04 -7.25 -2.83
N ILE A 205 -15.96 -6.86 -4.10
CA ILE A 205 -15.48 -7.72 -5.19
C ILE A 205 -14.01 -8.05 -4.98
N VAL A 206 -13.17 -7.06 -4.67
CA VAL A 206 -11.74 -7.25 -4.38
C VAL A 206 -11.56 -8.16 -3.17
N ASP A 207 -12.22 -7.87 -2.05
CA ASP A 207 -12.15 -8.71 -0.84
C ASP A 207 -12.56 -10.15 -1.12
N THR A 208 -13.59 -10.36 -1.96
CA THR A 208 -14.04 -11.70 -2.35
C THR A 208 -12.97 -12.40 -3.17
N TRP A 209 -12.46 -11.73 -4.19
CA TRP A 209 -11.42 -12.27 -5.05
C TRP A 209 -10.17 -12.65 -4.26
N GLU A 210 -9.65 -11.72 -3.46
CA GLU A 210 -8.45 -11.92 -2.68
C GLU A 210 -8.63 -12.94 -1.58
N TYR A 211 -9.75 -12.92 -0.83
CA TYR A 211 -9.99 -13.92 0.22
C TYR A 211 -9.92 -15.35 -0.31
N PHE A 212 -10.62 -15.65 -1.41
CA PHE A 212 -10.68 -17.01 -1.93
C PHE A 212 -9.34 -17.47 -2.51
N LEU A 213 -8.64 -16.60 -3.24
CA LEU A 213 -7.31 -16.93 -3.76
C LEU A 213 -6.28 -17.05 -2.64
N HIS A 214 -6.27 -16.13 -1.68
CA HIS A 214 -5.36 -16.15 -0.54
C HIS A 214 -5.55 -17.41 0.29
N ARG A 215 -6.80 -17.74 0.64
CA ARG A 215 -7.13 -18.98 1.32
C ARG A 215 -6.73 -20.20 0.50
N ALA A 216 -7.00 -20.23 -0.80
CA ALA A 216 -6.60 -21.34 -1.67
C ALA A 216 -5.08 -21.54 -1.65
N MET A 217 -4.31 -20.44 -1.69
CA MET A 217 -2.85 -20.49 -1.62
C MET A 217 -2.34 -21.04 -0.29
N HIS A 218 -3.00 -20.75 0.84
CA HIS A 218 -2.64 -21.34 2.13
C HIS A 218 -3.05 -22.79 2.32
N MET A 219 -4.21 -23.16 1.79
CA MET A 219 -4.79 -24.49 1.99
C MET A 219 -4.23 -25.52 1.03
N ASN A 220 -3.66 -25.09 -0.10
CA ASN A 220 -3.00 -25.94 -1.07
C ASN A 220 -1.47 -25.90 -0.92
N LYS A 221 -0.86 -27.06 -0.60
CA LYS A 221 0.59 -27.18 -0.37
C LYS A 221 1.44 -26.76 -1.58
N PHE A 222 0.97 -27.01 -2.80
CA PHE A 222 1.70 -26.60 -4.01
C PHE A 222 1.68 -25.09 -4.15
N LEU A 223 0.50 -24.47 -4.12
CA LEU A 223 0.35 -23.02 -4.24
C LEU A 223 1.10 -22.27 -3.13
N TYR A 224 1.03 -22.75 -1.89
CA TYR A 224 1.77 -22.17 -0.77
C TYR A 224 3.28 -22.17 -1.06
N ASN A 225 3.87 -23.33 -1.36
CA ASN A 225 5.32 -23.44 -1.50
C ASN A 225 5.88 -22.74 -2.74
N TRP A 226 5.07 -22.55 -3.79
CA TRP A 226 5.51 -21.90 -5.03
C TRP A 226 5.29 -20.40 -5.04
N LEU A 227 4.16 -19.94 -4.52
CA LEU A 227 3.73 -18.55 -4.60
C LEU A 227 3.87 -17.89 -3.22
N HIS A 228 2.98 -18.28 -2.32
CA HIS A 228 2.67 -17.48 -1.13
C HIS A 228 3.70 -17.57 0.01
N ILE A 229 4.52 -18.62 0.05
CA ILE A 229 5.62 -18.72 1.03
C ILE A 229 6.63 -17.58 0.87
N ARG A 230 6.74 -16.99 -0.34
CA ARG A 230 7.61 -15.83 -0.56
C ARG A 230 7.15 -14.67 0.31
N HIS A 231 5.87 -14.34 0.28
CA HIS A 231 5.27 -13.31 1.11
C HIS A 231 5.53 -13.58 2.60
N HIS A 232 5.28 -14.82 3.05
CA HIS A 232 5.52 -15.26 4.43
C HIS A 232 7.01 -15.41 4.83
N ARG A 233 7.98 -15.10 3.95
CA ARG A 233 9.37 -14.88 4.40
C ARG A 233 9.49 -13.60 5.23
N LEU A 234 8.53 -12.69 5.07
CA LEU A 234 8.36 -11.48 5.86
C LEU A 234 7.45 -11.72 7.07
N TYR A 235 7.95 -12.48 8.06
CA TYR A 235 7.21 -12.84 9.28
C TYR A 235 6.77 -11.68 10.15
N VAL A 236 7.51 -10.57 10.13
CA VAL A 236 7.19 -9.33 10.82
C VAL A 236 6.97 -8.30 9.73
N PRO A 237 5.70 -8.05 9.36
CA PRO A 237 5.34 -7.08 8.35
C PRO A 237 5.87 -5.68 8.67
N TYR A 238 6.22 -4.96 7.61
CA TYR A 238 6.51 -3.53 7.64
C TYR A 238 5.98 -2.90 6.34
N ALA A 239 5.72 -1.59 6.37
CA ALA A 239 4.95 -0.89 5.34
C ALA A 239 5.40 -1.14 3.88
N PHE A 240 6.68 -0.94 3.55
CA PHE A 240 7.19 -1.19 2.19
C PHE A 240 7.37 -2.68 1.84
N GLY A 241 7.01 -3.58 2.75
CA GLY A 241 6.91 -5.03 2.51
C GLY A 241 5.54 -5.47 2.00
N ALA A 242 4.56 -4.56 1.93
CA ALA A 242 3.16 -4.87 1.60
C ALA A 242 2.97 -5.54 0.22
N LEU A 243 3.82 -5.23 -0.76
CA LEU A 243 3.78 -5.84 -2.10
C LEU A 243 4.92 -6.86 -2.30
N TYR A 244 5.54 -7.33 -1.22
CA TYR A 244 6.53 -8.40 -1.30
C TYR A 244 5.83 -9.75 -1.48
N ASN A 245 5.54 -10.08 -2.73
CA ASN A 245 4.88 -11.32 -3.11
C ASN A 245 5.59 -11.98 -4.31
N HIS A 246 5.18 -13.19 -4.66
CA HIS A 246 5.63 -13.77 -5.93
C HIS A 246 5.02 -12.96 -7.10
N PRO A 247 5.73 -12.65 -8.19
CA PRO A 247 5.19 -11.79 -9.26
C PRO A 247 3.83 -12.25 -9.82
N LEU A 248 3.65 -13.56 -10.00
CA LEU A 248 2.37 -14.13 -10.42
C LEU A 248 1.27 -13.95 -9.35
N GLU A 249 1.64 -14.03 -8.08
CA GLU A 249 0.70 -13.86 -6.96
C GLU A 249 0.21 -12.42 -6.88
N GLY A 250 1.10 -11.43 -6.87
CA GLY A 250 0.68 -10.02 -6.86
C GLY A 250 -0.05 -9.61 -8.13
N PHE A 251 0.27 -10.24 -9.28
CA PHE A 251 -0.53 -10.05 -10.48
C PHE A 251 -1.96 -10.57 -10.29
N LEU A 252 -2.13 -11.80 -9.78
CA LEU A 252 -3.44 -12.41 -9.61
C LEU A 252 -4.27 -11.79 -8.48
N LEU A 253 -3.67 -11.52 -7.32
CA LEU A 253 -4.36 -10.88 -6.19
C LEU A 253 -4.58 -9.40 -6.49
N ASP A 254 -3.51 -8.62 -6.48
CA ASP A 254 -3.58 -7.15 -6.47
C ASP A 254 -4.11 -6.61 -7.80
N THR A 255 -3.54 -7.07 -8.93
CA THR A 255 -3.79 -6.46 -10.24
C THR A 255 -5.12 -6.92 -10.84
N VAL A 256 -5.32 -8.24 -10.93
CA VAL A 256 -6.55 -8.80 -11.49
C VAL A 256 -7.73 -8.57 -10.56
N GLY A 257 -7.55 -8.72 -9.24
CA GLY A 257 -8.61 -8.42 -8.27
C GLY A 257 -9.09 -6.98 -8.35
N GLY A 258 -8.15 -6.02 -8.31
CA GLY A 258 -8.46 -4.60 -8.50
C GLY A 258 -9.12 -4.32 -9.85
N GLY A 259 -8.58 -4.88 -10.94
CA GLY A 259 -9.12 -4.71 -12.29
C GLY A 259 -10.55 -5.22 -12.44
N ILE A 260 -10.88 -6.38 -11.88
CA ILE A 260 -12.25 -6.93 -11.88
C ILE A 260 -13.19 -6.01 -11.10
N GLY A 261 -12.77 -5.53 -9.92
CA GLY A 261 -13.55 -4.56 -9.13
C GLY A 261 -13.85 -3.27 -9.91
N TYR A 262 -12.84 -2.71 -10.58
CA TYR A 262 -12.97 -1.53 -11.44
C TYR A 262 -13.94 -1.74 -12.60
N LEU A 263 -13.76 -2.82 -13.37
CA LEU A 263 -14.55 -3.09 -14.58
C LEU A 263 -16.01 -3.43 -14.25
N LEU A 264 -16.25 -4.30 -13.27
CA LEU A 264 -17.62 -4.75 -12.94
C LEU A 264 -18.48 -3.66 -12.31
N THR A 265 -17.87 -2.66 -11.69
CA THR A 265 -18.59 -1.53 -11.08
C THR A 265 -18.77 -0.36 -12.04
N GLY A 266 -18.16 -0.41 -13.23
CA GLY A 266 -18.26 0.65 -14.24
C GLY A 266 -17.66 1.98 -13.77
N MET A 267 -16.59 1.92 -12.97
CA MET A 267 -15.87 3.12 -12.57
C MET A 267 -15.27 3.83 -13.79
N THR A 268 -15.32 5.15 -13.78
CA THR A 268 -14.54 6.01 -14.68
C THR A 268 -13.04 5.86 -14.39
N VAL A 269 -12.16 6.23 -15.33
CA VAL A 269 -10.70 6.23 -15.17
C VAL A 269 -10.30 7.02 -13.92
N ARG A 270 -10.95 8.17 -13.68
CA ARG A 270 -10.71 9.02 -12.50
C ARG A 270 -11.20 8.38 -11.20
N GLN A 271 -12.32 7.69 -11.22
CA GLN A 271 -12.78 6.89 -10.07
C GLN A 271 -11.82 5.73 -9.80
N GLY A 272 -11.38 5.02 -10.85
CA GLY A 272 -10.37 3.96 -10.77
C GLY A 272 -9.05 4.47 -10.19
N MET A 273 -8.60 5.66 -10.59
CA MET A 273 -7.41 6.31 -10.02
C MET A 273 -7.52 6.46 -8.51
N LEU A 274 -8.65 6.98 -8.01
CA LEU A 274 -8.90 7.08 -6.57
C LEU A 274 -9.00 5.71 -5.91
N PHE A 275 -9.77 4.79 -6.50
CA PHE A 275 -9.98 3.44 -5.96
C PHE A 275 -8.66 2.69 -5.80
N PHE A 276 -7.86 2.57 -6.87
CA PHE A 276 -6.56 1.89 -6.81
C PHE A 276 -5.58 2.55 -5.84
N THR A 277 -5.60 3.88 -5.77
CA THR A 277 -4.76 4.62 -4.83
C THR A 277 -5.15 4.30 -3.39
N LEU A 278 -6.44 4.37 -3.05
CA LEU A 278 -6.95 4.05 -1.71
C LEU A 278 -6.72 2.59 -1.34
N SER A 279 -6.93 1.65 -2.27
CA SER A 279 -6.61 0.23 -2.08
C SER A 279 -5.13 0.04 -1.78
N THR A 280 -4.24 0.71 -2.51
CA THR A 280 -2.79 0.61 -2.28
C THR A 280 -2.38 1.16 -0.92
N ILE A 281 -2.94 2.32 -0.53
CA ILE A 281 -2.71 2.87 0.81
C ILE A 281 -3.18 1.87 1.87
N LYS A 282 -4.35 1.25 1.67
CA LYS A 282 -4.88 0.26 2.60
C LYS A 282 -3.98 -0.98 2.73
N THR A 283 -3.49 -1.52 1.62
CA THR A 283 -2.56 -2.66 1.65
C THR A 283 -1.27 -2.31 2.41
N VAL A 284 -0.75 -1.08 2.25
CA VAL A 284 0.43 -0.62 3.01
C VAL A 284 0.11 -0.46 4.50
N ASP A 285 -1.05 0.10 4.85
CA ASP A 285 -1.51 0.23 6.23
C ASP A 285 -1.66 -1.13 6.93
N ASP A 286 -2.23 -2.14 6.26
CA ASP A 286 -2.35 -3.51 6.79
C ASP A 286 -1.00 -4.18 7.10
N HIS A 287 0.09 -3.67 6.51
CA HIS A 287 1.44 -4.17 6.74
C HIS A 287 2.30 -3.19 7.54
N CYS A 288 1.75 -2.07 8.01
CA CYS A 288 2.58 -0.97 8.52
C CYS A 288 3.37 -1.34 9.79
N GLY A 289 2.92 -2.35 10.54
CA GLY A 289 3.54 -2.80 11.79
C GLY A 289 3.11 -1.97 13.00
N TYR A 290 2.11 -1.10 12.86
CA TYR A 290 1.59 -0.22 13.90
C TYR A 290 0.07 -0.30 14.01
N ALA A 291 -0.42 -0.26 15.25
CA ALA A 291 -1.83 -0.07 15.57
C ALA A 291 -2.05 1.35 16.11
N LEU A 292 -2.00 2.35 15.23
CA LEU A 292 -2.11 3.76 15.63
C LEU A 292 -3.57 4.11 15.94
N PRO A 293 -3.87 4.72 17.11
CA PRO A 293 -5.25 4.97 17.51
C PRO A 293 -5.95 6.07 16.68
N TRP A 294 -5.20 6.85 15.91
CA TRP A 294 -5.71 7.89 15.01
C TRP A 294 -5.68 7.48 13.53
N ASP A 295 -5.35 6.24 13.19
CA ASP A 295 -5.37 5.78 11.81
C ASP A 295 -6.81 5.61 11.32
N PRO A 296 -7.30 6.43 10.38
CA PRO A 296 -8.69 6.35 9.94
C PRO A 296 -8.99 5.04 9.18
N LEU A 297 -8.00 4.43 8.53
CA LEU A 297 -8.23 3.21 7.74
C LEU A 297 -8.46 2.01 8.64
N GLN A 298 -7.71 1.90 9.74
CA GLN A 298 -7.88 0.83 10.73
C GLN A 298 -9.22 0.91 11.48
N HIS A 299 -9.90 2.07 11.47
CA HIS A 299 -11.23 2.25 12.05
C HIS A 299 -12.37 2.14 11.03
N LEU A 300 -12.12 2.53 9.77
CA LEU A 300 -13.14 2.49 8.71
C LEU A 300 -13.37 1.07 8.20
N THR A 301 -12.35 0.22 8.25
CA THR A 301 -12.40 -1.15 7.73
C THR A 301 -12.15 -2.16 8.84
N SER A 302 -12.71 -3.37 8.71
CA SER A 302 -12.57 -4.40 9.75
C SER A 302 -11.24 -5.15 9.70
N ASN A 303 -10.57 -5.20 8.54
CA ASN A 303 -9.19 -5.66 8.47
C ASN A 303 -8.24 -4.50 8.82
N ASN A 304 -7.15 -4.81 9.53
CA ASN A 304 -6.15 -3.83 9.96
C ASN A 304 -4.81 -4.51 10.22
N ALA A 305 -3.79 -3.70 10.53
CA ALA A 305 -2.42 -4.16 10.78
C ALA A 305 -2.33 -5.30 11.81
N ALA A 306 -3.06 -5.22 12.92
CA ALA A 306 -3.01 -6.26 13.96
C ALA A 306 -3.70 -7.57 13.52
N TYR A 307 -4.83 -7.46 12.81
CA TYR A 307 -5.56 -8.62 12.30
C TYR A 307 -4.75 -9.38 11.25
N HIS A 308 -4.12 -8.64 10.34
CA HIS A 308 -3.26 -9.20 9.31
C HIS A 308 -1.92 -9.69 9.87
N ASP A 309 -1.35 -9.02 10.89
CA ASP A 309 -0.13 -9.49 11.53
C ASP A 309 -0.28 -10.90 12.13
N ILE A 310 -1.41 -11.19 12.80
CA ILE A 310 -1.73 -12.53 13.30
C ILE A 310 -1.59 -13.59 12.20
N HIS A 311 -2.03 -13.28 10.98
CA HIS A 311 -1.92 -14.18 9.83
C HIS A 311 -0.46 -14.48 9.45
N HIS A 312 0.44 -13.49 9.51
CA HIS A 312 1.87 -13.67 9.26
C HIS A 312 2.59 -14.50 10.34
N GLN A 313 1.98 -14.64 11.52
CA GLN A 313 2.55 -15.45 12.58
C GLN A 313 2.44 -16.95 12.26
N SER A 314 3.46 -17.72 12.64
CA SER A 314 3.48 -19.18 12.41
C SER A 314 2.29 -19.93 13.03
N TRP A 315 1.69 -19.36 14.07
CA TRP A 315 0.52 -19.88 14.77
C TRP A 315 -0.82 -19.34 14.25
N GLY A 316 -0.82 -18.37 13.32
CA GLY A 316 -2.02 -17.79 12.69
C GLY A 316 -2.06 -17.92 11.16
N ILE A 317 -1.04 -18.51 10.54
CA ILE A 317 -0.89 -18.70 9.08
C ILE A 317 -2.00 -19.47 8.35
N LYS A 318 -2.97 -20.04 9.06
CA LYS A 318 -4.14 -20.73 8.47
C LYS A 318 -5.47 -20.10 8.88
N THR A 319 -5.42 -18.83 9.27
CA THR A 319 -6.56 -18.04 9.73
C THR A 319 -6.42 -16.62 9.22
N ASN A 320 -7.47 -15.79 9.34
CA ASN A 320 -7.45 -14.37 8.99
C ASN A 320 -7.04 -14.13 7.52
N PHE A 321 -7.71 -14.79 6.57
CA PHE A 321 -7.35 -14.68 5.14
C PHE A 321 -7.90 -13.43 4.47
N SER A 322 -8.82 -12.70 5.11
CA SER A 322 -9.47 -11.55 4.48
C SER A 322 -8.50 -10.38 4.33
N GLN A 323 -8.48 -9.82 3.13
CA GLN A 323 -7.73 -8.63 2.75
C GLN A 323 -8.34 -8.05 1.47
N PRO A 324 -8.16 -6.75 1.18
CA PRO A 324 -7.52 -5.76 2.06
C PRO A 324 -8.51 -5.05 2.98
N PHE A 325 -9.82 -5.01 2.71
CA PHE A 325 -10.74 -4.13 3.45
C PHE A 325 -11.43 -4.82 4.63
N PHE A 326 -12.27 -5.82 4.38
CA PHE A 326 -13.22 -6.30 5.38
C PHE A 326 -13.01 -7.76 5.75
N THR A 327 -13.29 -8.13 7.00
CA THR A 327 -13.09 -9.49 7.53
C THR A 327 -14.32 -10.40 7.41
N PHE A 328 -15.35 -10.01 6.66
CA PHE A 328 -16.64 -10.71 6.68
C PHE A 328 -16.53 -12.15 6.15
N TRP A 329 -15.65 -12.41 5.19
CA TRP A 329 -15.41 -13.78 4.68
C TRP A 329 -14.82 -14.69 5.74
N ASP A 330 -13.86 -14.21 6.54
CA ASP A 330 -13.34 -14.99 7.67
C ASP A 330 -14.42 -15.34 8.69
N HIS A 331 -15.31 -14.39 8.99
CA HIS A 331 -16.41 -14.62 9.92
C HIS A 331 -17.42 -15.62 9.34
N PHE A 332 -17.81 -15.44 8.08
CA PHE A 332 -18.78 -16.29 7.40
C PHE A 332 -18.29 -17.73 7.25
N LEU A 333 -17.01 -17.92 6.92
CA LEU A 333 -16.41 -19.24 6.66
C LEU A 333 -15.66 -19.82 7.87
N GLY A 334 -15.70 -19.14 9.01
CA GLY A 334 -15.14 -19.60 10.27
C GLY A 334 -13.60 -19.67 10.28
N THR A 335 -12.93 -18.81 9.51
CA THR A 335 -11.46 -18.76 9.42
C THR A 335 -10.82 -17.65 10.25
N VAL A 336 -11.60 -16.94 11.09
CA VAL A 336 -11.05 -16.03 12.11
C VAL A 336 -10.20 -16.81 13.10
N TRP A 337 -9.05 -16.25 13.48
CA TRP A 337 -8.18 -16.81 14.50
C TRP A 337 -8.86 -16.82 15.88
N LYS A 338 -8.77 -17.95 16.59
CA LYS A 338 -9.42 -18.17 17.91
C LYS A 338 -8.44 -18.60 19.01
N GLY A 339 -7.13 -18.49 18.77
CA GLY A 339 -6.07 -19.17 19.54
C GLY A 339 -5.70 -18.58 20.91
N GLY A 340 -6.61 -17.83 21.55
CA GLY A 340 -6.49 -17.33 22.93
C GLY A 340 -5.75 -16.00 23.06
N ASP A 341 -4.95 -15.83 24.12
CA ASP A 341 -4.23 -14.58 24.40
C ASP A 341 -3.03 -14.41 23.46
N VAL A 342 -3.13 -13.43 22.57
CA VAL A 342 -2.06 -13.07 21.62
C VAL A 342 -0.88 -12.41 22.34
N LYS A 343 -1.13 -11.70 23.43
CA LYS A 343 -0.13 -10.91 24.16
C LYS A 343 0.99 -11.79 24.69
N LEU A 344 0.64 -12.91 25.34
CA LEU A 344 1.63 -13.88 25.85
C LEU A 344 2.50 -14.47 24.73
N ARG A 345 1.92 -14.69 23.54
CA ARG A 345 2.67 -15.21 22.38
C ARG A 345 3.67 -14.17 21.88
N TYR A 346 3.23 -12.92 21.72
CA TYR A 346 4.14 -11.83 21.34
C TYR A 346 5.23 -11.60 22.40
N GLU A 347 4.91 -11.61 23.69
CA GLU A 347 5.90 -11.45 24.77
C GLU A 347 6.97 -12.54 24.72
N ARG A 348 6.57 -13.80 24.48
CA ARG A 348 7.50 -14.92 24.31
C ARG A 348 8.39 -14.74 23.08
N ASP A 349 7.79 -14.35 21.96
CA ASP A 349 8.51 -14.19 20.69
C ASP A 349 9.48 -12.99 20.75
N ARG A 350 9.10 -11.89 21.41
CA ARG A 350 9.97 -10.75 21.77
C ARG A 350 11.16 -11.19 22.61
N ALA A 351 10.91 -11.90 23.71
CA ALA A 351 11.98 -12.38 24.60
C ALA A 351 12.92 -13.37 23.89
N ALA A 352 12.41 -14.19 22.97
CA ALA A 352 13.23 -15.08 22.15
C ALA A 352 14.09 -14.31 21.13
N ALA A 353 13.53 -13.29 20.47
CA ALA A 353 14.27 -12.46 19.53
C ALA A 353 15.37 -11.63 20.23
N GLN A 354 15.07 -11.04 21.38
CA GLN A 354 16.04 -10.27 22.17
C GLN A 354 17.21 -11.15 22.61
N ARG A 355 16.93 -12.36 23.12
CA ARG A 355 18.00 -13.32 23.49
C ARG A 355 18.93 -13.67 22.32
N LYS A 356 18.40 -13.76 21.09
CA LYS A 356 19.24 -13.98 19.90
C LYS A 356 20.12 -12.77 19.59
N VAL A 357 19.59 -11.56 19.69
CA VAL A 357 20.38 -10.32 19.51
C VAL A 357 21.49 -10.24 20.55
N ASP A 358 21.19 -10.51 21.82
CA ASP A 358 22.16 -10.46 22.92
C ASP A 358 23.24 -11.54 22.75
N ALA A 359 22.86 -12.75 22.33
CA ALA A 359 23.79 -13.83 22.04
C ALA A 359 24.74 -13.48 20.87
N ASP A 360 24.23 -12.89 19.79
CA ASP A 360 25.04 -12.45 18.65
C ASP A 360 26.00 -11.33 19.05
N LYS A 361 25.55 -10.38 19.88
CA LYS A 361 26.39 -9.32 20.42
C LYS A 361 27.51 -9.88 21.31
N ALA A 362 27.18 -10.82 22.19
CA ALA A 362 28.16 -11.49 23.03
C ALA A 362 29.17 -12.31 22.21
N ALA A 363 28.71 -13.03 21.18
CA ALA A 363 29.57 -13.78 20.27
C ALA A 363 30.52 -12.87 19.48
N LEU A 364 30.02 -11.72 18.98
CA LEU A 364 30.81 -10.72 18.30
C LEU A 364 31.86 -10.12 19.24
N GLN A 365 31.49 -9.73 20.46
CA GLN A 365 32.41 -9.23 21.48
C GLN A 365 33.50 -10.25 21.82
N ALA A 366 33.13 -11.52 22.00
CA ALA A 366 34.09 -12.59 22.23
C ALA A 366 35.02 -12.81 21.02
N SER A 367 34.52 -12.67 19.79
CA SER A 367 35.32 -12.74 18.57
C SER A 367 36.32 -11.60 18.46
N LEU A 368 35.88 -10.35 18.73
CA LEU A 368 36.73 -9.17 18.74
C LEU A 368 37.81 -9.26 19.82
N ALA A 369 37.45 -9.73 21.03
CA ALA A 369 38.40 -9.95 22.11
C ALA A 369 39.46 -11.00 21.74
N ARG A 370 39.06 -12.13 21.12
CA ARG A 370 40.00 -13.15 20.63
C ARG A 370 40.92 -12.62 19.53
N SER A 371 40.41 -11.81 18.60
CA SER A 371 41.22 -11.16 17.57
C SER A 371 42.25 -10.23 18.21
N ALA A 372 41.84 -9.36 19.13
CA ALA A 372 42.73 -8.45 19.83
C ALA A 372 43.84 -9.17 20.62
N LEU A 373 43.50 -10.30 21.28
CA LEU A 373 44.50 -11.14 21.96
C LEU A 373 45.48 -11.78 20.97
N THR A 374 45.01 -12.20 19.81
CA THR A 374 45.85 -12.81 18.76
C THR A 374 46.78 -11.77 18.12
N ASP A 375 46.27 -10.56 17.86
CA ASP A 375 47.04 -9.42 17.36
C ASP A 375 48.08 -8.95 18.39
N SER A 376 47.73 -8.94 19.67
CA SER A 376 48.68 -8.64 20.76
C SER A 376 49.76 -9.71 20.91
N ALA A 377 49.40 -10.99 20.78
CA ALA A 377 50.35 -12.10 20.87
C ALA A 377 51.31 -12.13 19.66
N SER A 378 50.80 -11.88 18.45
CA SER A 378 51.63 -11.80 17.24
C SER A 378 52.57 -10.59 17.28
N ALA A 379 52.12 -9.44 17.76
CA ALA A 379 52.97 -8.26 17.98
C ALA A 379 54.06 -8.53 19.04
N SER A 380 53.73 -9.25 20.11
CA SER A 380 54.70 -9.62 21.16
C SER A 380 55.74 -10.63 20.63
N GLN A 381 55.34 -11.58 19.80
CA GLN A 381 56.27 -12.50 19.13
C GLN A 381 57.19 -11.78 18.16
N GLN A 382 56.68 -10.82 17.36
CA GLN A 382 57.51 -10.00 16.48
C GLN A 382 58.49 -9.12 17.25
N ALA A 383 58.08 -8.55 18.38
CA ALA A 383 58.97 -7.78 19.25
C ALA A 383 60.10 -8.65 19.83
N SER A 384 59.75 -9.82 20.38
CA SER A 384 60.74 -10.77 20.92
C SER A 384 61.69 -11.30 19.85
N ALA A 385 61.20 -11.58 18.64
CA ALA A 385 62.04 -12.00 17.51
C ALA A 385 63.01 -10.89 17.08
N SER A 386 62.52 -9.65 17.02
CA SER A 386 63.36 -8.47 16.72
C SER A 386 64.44 -8.26 17.79
N GLN A 387 64.10 -8.50 19.06
CA GLN A 387 65.03 -8.34 20.19
C GLN A 387 66.07 -9.46 20.26
N GLN A 388 65.69 -10.71 19.96
CA GLN A 388 66.66 -11.81 19.78
C GLN A 388 67.59 -11.59 18.59
N GLN A 389 67.12 -10.89 17.55
CA GLN A 389 67.94 -10.55 16.39
C GLN A 389 68.95 -9.44 16.72
N LEU A 390 68.59 -8.51 17.62
CA LEU A 390 69.50 -7.53 18.21
C LEU A 390 70.53 -8.17 19.16
N ASP A 391 70.12 -9.08 20.05
CA ASP A 391 71.01 -9.76 21.00
C ASP A 391 71.98 -10.77 20.33
N ARG A 392 71.66 -11.24 19.11
CA ARG A 392 72.53 -12.14 18.32
C ARG A 392 73.54 -11.40 17.45
N GLN A 393 73.45 -10.07 17.33
CA GLN A 393 74.55 -9.29 16.79
C GLN A 393 75.56 -9.04 17.93
N PRO A 394 76.79 -9.59 17.87
CA PRO A 394 77.84 -9.06 18.71
C PRO A 394 77.97 -7.59 18.34
N VAL A 395 78.05 -6.71 19.34
CA VAL A 395 78.43 -5.30 19.16
C VAL A 395 79.75 -5.30 18.40
N ALA A 396 79.66 -5.18 17.08
CA ALA A 396 80.80 -5.08 16.21
C ALA A 396 81.36 -3.69 16.46
N VAL A 397 82.62 -3.65 16.86
CA VAL A 397 83.41 -2.47 17.20
C VAL A 397 83.63 -1.53 15.98
N ASP A 398 82.81 -1.62 14.93
CA ASP A 398 82.87 -0.79 13.71
C ASP A 398 81.87 0.38 13.69
N GLU A 399 80.84 0.41 14.55
CA GLU A 399 79.91 1.58 14.59
C GLU A 399 80.53 2.86 15.18
N LEU A 400 81.64 2.75 15.91
CA LEU A 400 82.42 3.93 16.35
C LEU A 400 83.30 4.52 15.23
N ARG A 401 83.41 3.83 14.09
CA ARG A 401 84.17 4.28 12.92
C ARG A 401 83.28 5.08 11.96
N ASP A 402 82.05 4.60 11.72
CA ASP A 402 81.10 5.26 10.82
C ASP A 402 80.50 6.56 11.39
N GLU A 403 80.32 6.68 12.71
CA GLU A 403 79.94 7.97 13.33
C GLU A 403 81.04 9.05 13.21
N ARG A 404 82.31 8.64 13.07
CA ARG A 404 83.44 9.57 12.92
C ARG A 404 83.54 10.09 11.48
N ASP A 405 83.21 9.24 10.50
CA ASP A 405 83.22 9.59 9.08
C ASP A 405 81.96 10.38 8.65
N LEU A 406 80.81 10.13 9.27
CA LEU A 406 79.59 10.93 9.07
C LEU A 406 79.68 12.34 9.67
N LYS A 407 80.45 12.54 10.76
CA LYS A 407 80.73 13.88 11.31
C LYS A 407 81.67 14.73 10.43
N LEU A 408 82.42 14.13 9.52
CA LEU A 408 83.28 14.84 8.55
C LEU A 408 82.56 15.16 7.23
N ALA A 409 81.46 14.47 6.90
CA ALA A 409 80.68 14.71 5.68
C ALA A 409 79.61 15.81 5.82
N ALA A 410 79.35 16.34 7.01
CA ALA A 410 78.31 17.33 7.30
C ALA A 410 78.64 18.79 6.88
N TYR A 411 79.66 19.04 6.06
CA TYR A 411 80.07 20.41 5.66
C TYR A 411 79.67 20.85 4.24
N ARG A 412 78.75 20.16 3.55
CA ARG A 412 78.26 20.63 2.24
C ARG A 412 76.74 20.58 2.13
N SER A 413 76.12 21.75 2.32
CA SER A 413 74.76 22.09 1.89
C SER A 413 74.68 22.09 0.35
N PRO A 414 73.56 21.64 -0.28
CA PRO A 414 72.51 22.62 -0.58
C PRO A 414 71.05 22.10 -0.47
N ARG A 415 70.25 22.92 0.22
CA ARG A 415 68.99 23.55 -0.23
C ARG A 415 67.82 22.67 -0.75
N ARG A 416 66.90 22.43 0.18
CA ARG A 416 65.42 22.24 0.07
C ARG A 416 64.76 22.76 -1.23
N LYS A 417 63.87 21.95 -1.81
CA LYS A 417 62.67 22.41 -2.55
C LYS A 417 61.43 21.71 -1.99
N SER A 418 60.49 22.51 -1.51
CA SER A 418 59.14 22.13 -1.09
C SER A 418 58.24 21.96 -2.33
N GLY A 419 57.55 20.83 -2.42
CA GLY A 419 56.47 20.61 -3.39
C GLY A 419 55.33 19.89 -2.69
N PHE A 420 54.18 20.55 -2.62
CA PHE A 420 52.91 20.02 -2.13
C PHE A 420 52.33 19.11 -3.22
N ASP A 421 52.15 17.81 -2.95
CA ASP A 421 51.62 16.84 -3.92
C ASP A 421 50.15 16.52 -3.61
N ALA A 422 49.26 17.07 -4.44
CA ALA A 422 47.81 16.92 -4.33
C ALA A 422 47.30 15.52 -4.74
N LYS A 423 48.18 14.59 -5.14
CA LYS A 423 47.79 13.25 -5.60
C LYS A 423 47.61 12.23 -4.46
N ALA A 424 48.05 12.53 -3.24
CA ALA A 424 47.94 11.64 -2.07
C ALA A 424 46.54 11.60 -1.42
N LEU A 425 45.60 12.45 -1.83
CA LEU A 425 44.24 12.48 -1.25
C LEU A 425 43.22 11.62 -2.02
N THR A 426 43.48 11.29 -3.28
CA THR A 426 42.55 10.54 -4.15
C THR A 426 42.57 9.03 -3.92
N ASP A 427 43.65 8.47 -3.36
CA ASP A 427 43.77 7.02 -3.14
C ASP A 427 43.25 6.55 -1.78
N ARG A 428 42.81 7.47 -0.89
CA ARG A 428 42.22 7.12 0.42
C ARG A 428 40.70 6.94 0.42
N VAL A 429 40.02 7.19 -0.70
CA VAL A 429 38.55 7.08 -0.80
C VAL A 429 38.09 5.85 -1.60
N ALA A 430 38.99 5.14 -2.28
CA ALA A 430 38.64 4.01 -3.14
C ALA A 430 38.78 2.60 -2.50
N SER A 431 39.21 2.47 -1.24
CA SER A 431 39.52 1.16 -0.63
C SER A 431 38.53 0.65 0.43
N SER A 432 37.38 1.30 0.65
CA SER A 432 36.41 0.86 1.69
C SER A 432 35.23 0.02 1.20
N ARG A 433 35.21 -0.40 -0.07
CA ARG A 433 34.16 -1.30 -0.57
C ARG A 433 34.79 -2.38 -1.42
N HIS A 434 34.80 -3.61 -0.89
CA HIS A 434 34.72 -4.93 -1.53
C HIS A 434 35.56 -5.95 -0.74
N GLY A 435 35.00 -6.41 0.38
CA GLY A 435 35.40 -7.68 0.97
C GLY A 435 34.81 -8.82 0.15
N ARG A 436 35.61 -9.42 -0.72
CA ARG A 436 35.36 -10.76 -1.27
C ARG A 436 36.63 -11.59 -1.12
N SER A 437 36.57 -12.54 -0.20
CA SER A 437 37.50 -13.66 -0.14
C SER A 437 37.25 -14.55 -1.36
N SER A 438 38.29 -14.76 -2.17
CA SER A 438 38.35 -15.87 -3.11
C SER A 438 39.50 -16.78 -2.71
N ALA A 439 39.17 -17.87 -2.01
CA ALA A 439 40.08 -18.98 -1.82
C ALA A 439 40.19 -19.78 -3.14
N ILE A 440 41.34 -19.61 -3.78
CA ILE A 440 42.23 -20.61 -4.39
C ILE A 440 41.61 -22.00 -4.67
N LEU A 441 41.65 -22.44 -5.96
CA LEU A 441 42.46 -23.59 -6.41
C LEU A 441 42.45 -23.70 -7.95
N ARG A 442 43.64 -23.66 -8.55
CA ARG A 442 43.99 -24.23 -9.86
C ARG A 442 45.01 -25.35 -9.59
N ALA A 443 44.83 -26.49 -10.24
CA ALA A 443 45.87 -27.48 -10.62
C ALA A 443 45.24 -28.30 -11.76
N GLU A 444 45.65 -28.10 -13.01
CA GLU A 444 46.69 -28.83 -13.76
C GLU A 444 46.16 -30.06 -14.51
N HIS A 445 46.45 -30.04 -15.82
CA HIS A 445 46.21 -31.00 -16.91
C HIS A 445 44.82 -31.12 -17.53
#